data_AF-A0A540L535-F1
#
_entry.id   AF-A0A540L535-F1
#
_cell.length_a   1.000
_cell.length_b   1.000
_cell.length_c   1.000
_cell.angle_alpha   90.00
_cell.angle_beta   90.00
_cell.angle_gamma   90.00
#
_symmetry.space_group_name_H-M   'P 1'
#
loop_
_entity.id
_entity.type
_entity.pdbx_description
1 polymer ?
#
loop_
_entity_poly.entity_id
_entity_poly.type
_entity_poly.pdbx_seq_one_letter_code
_entity_poly.pdbx_strand_id
1 'polypeptide(L)'
;MIVRALTVWVASQTSKPTSASVARKRQERGTLLIPLAKYVGSVTSPSFNLVMDVQFGVKNTNFGHFKYGDGIVEFDYRGTKIGQTNVYEAHARALSTKKVDTSLYLSSNELKGNS
;
A
#
# COMPACT_ATOMS: atom_id res chain seq x y z
N MET A 1 -14.58 2.10 29.05
CA MET A 1 -13.67 0.94 29.09
C MET A 1 -14.52 -0.32 29.06
N ILE A 2 -14.68 -0.94 27.89
CA ILE A 2 -15.57 -2.10 27.72
C ILE A 2 -14.70 -3.35 27.76
N VAL A 3 -14.82 -4.13 28.82
CA VAL A 3 -14.19 -5.45 28.93
C VAL A 3 -15.25 -6.48 28.55
N ARG A 4 -15.05 -7.19 27.43
CA ARG A 4 -15.84 -8.38 27.10
C ARG A 4 -14.95 -9.60 27.25
N ALA A 5 -15.26 -10.45 28.22
CA ALA A 5 -14.63 -11.75 28.37
C ALA A 5 -15.34 -12.77 27.46
N LEU A 6 -14.64 -13.29 26.46
CA LEU A 6 -15.10 -14.44 25.69
C LEU A 6 -14.56 -15.70 26.36
N THR A 7 -15.47 -16.56 26.83
CA THR A 7 -15.09 -17.83 27.47
C THR A 7 -15.10 -18.94 26.41
N VAL A 8 -13.96 -19.61 26.23
CA VAL A 8 -13.83 -20.78 25.35
C VAL A 8 -13.50 -22.01 26.21
N TRP A 9 -14.14 -23.12 25.87
CA TRP A 9 -13.96 -24.40 26.56
C TRP A 9 -12.96 -25.27 25.80
N VAL A 10 -11.97 -25.83 26.52
CA VAL A 10 -11.14 -26.93 26.02
C VAL A 10 -11.40 -28.15 26.89
N ALA A 11 -11.80 -29.25 26.28
CA ALA A 11 -11.94 -30.54 26.95
C ALA A 11 -10.78 -31.46 26.53
N SER A 12 -9.90 -31.80 27.48
CA SER A 12 -9.03 -32.98 27.33
C SER A 12 -9.80 -34.21 27.81
N GLN A 13 -9.86 -35.25 26.96
CA GLN A 13 -10.36 -36.58 27.31
C GLN A 13 -9.15 -37.50 27.50
N THR A 14 -8.96 -38.00 28.70
CA THR A 14 -8.11 -39.18 28.96
C THR A 14 -8.99 -40.42 29.00
N SER A 15 -8.48 -41.51 28.43
CA SER A 15 -9.14 -42.77 28.09
C SER A 15 -10.07 -43.39 29.15
N LYS A 16 -11.06 -44.16 28.65
CA LYS A 16 -12.13 -44.88 29.37
C LYS A 16 -11.67 -45.57 30.67
N PRO A 17 -12.39 -45.40 31.80
CA PRO A 17 -12.15 -46.17 33.01
C PRO A 17 -12.90 -47.52 32.99
N THR A 18 -12.19 -48.60 33.28
CA THR A 18 -12.76 -49.91 33.65
C THR A 18 -13.00 -49.92 35.16
N SER A 19 -14.26 -50.18 35.55
CA SER A 19 -14.77 -50.37 36.92
C SER A 19 -14.86 -49.14 37.85
N ALA A 20 -16.11 -48.67 37.99
CA ALA A 20 -16.74 -47.95 39.11
C ALA A 20 -15.94 -46.91 39.92
N SER A 21 -15.08 -46.11 39.28
CA SER A 21 -14.51 -44.91 39.89
C SER A 21 -15.03 -43.67 39.15
N VAL A 22 -15.94 -42.92 39.77
CA VAL A 22 -16.48 -41.67 39.23
C VAL A 22 -15.34 -40.64 39.18
N ALA A 23 -14.76 -40.46 37.98
CA ALA A 23 -13.74 -39.46 37.73
C ALA A 23 -14.34 -38.06 37.91
N ARG A 24 -14.11 -37.44 39.08
CA ARG A 24 -14.44 -36.03 39.30
C ARG A 24 -13.49 -35.18 38.47
N LYS A 25 -13.97 -34.70 37.33
CA LYS A 25 -13.25 -33.77 36.44
C LYS A 25 -13.07 -32.44 37.18
N ARG A 26 -11.94 -32.25 37.85
CA ARG A 26 -11.59 -30.96 38.43
C ARG A 26 -11.33 -29.99 37.29
N GLN A 27 -12.24 -29.03 37.12
CA GLN A 27 -12.11 -27.95 36.15
C GLN A 27 -11.26 -26.85 36.79
N GLU A 28 -10.01 -26.71 36.35
CA GLU A 28 -9.18 -25.58 36.74
C GLU A 28 -9.43 -24.43 35.78
N ARG A 29 -9.92 -23.30 36.31
CA ARG A 29 -10.04 -22.04 35.56
C ARG A 29 -8.66 -21.39 35.52
N GLY A 30 -7.83 -21.77 34.55
CA GLY A 30 -6.59 -21.06 34.25
C GLY A 30 -6.86 -19.86 33.34
N THR A 31 -6.52 -18.65 33.79
CA THR A 31 -6.50 -17.45 32.93
C THR A 31 -5.17 -17.42 32.18
N LEU A 32 -5.20 -17.67 30.87
CA LEU A 32 -4.04 -17.45 30.00
C LEU A 32 -3.94 -15.95 29.67
N LEU A 33 -2.96 -15.27 30.27
CA LEU A 33 -2.55 -13.94 29.82
C LEU A 33 -1.73 -14.11 28.53
N ILE A 34 -2.41 -14.12 27.39
CA ILE A 34 -1.73 -13.88 26.11
C ILE A 34 -1.12 -12.47 26.16
N PRO A 35 0.21 -12.31 26.03
CA PRO A 35 0.82 -11.00 25.99
C PRO A 35 0.30 -10.23 24.76
N LEU A 36 -0.36 -9.10 24.99
CA LEU A 36 -0.79 -8.15 23.94
C LEU A 36 0.38 -7.64 23.09
N ALA A 37 1.62 -7.85 23.52
CA ALA A 37 2.83 -7.45 22.82
C ALA A 37 3.08 -8.17 21.47
N LYS A 38 2.32 -9.23 21.12
CA LYS A 38 2.47 -9.93 19.84
C LYS A 38 1.54 -9.44 18.72
N TYR A 39 0.84 -8.33 18.92
CA TYR A 39 0.16 -7.61 17.83
C TYR A 39 0.54 -6.14 17.83
N VAL A 40 1.84 -5.84 17.95
CA VAL A 40 2.35 -4.60 17.35
C VAL A 40 2.47 -4.92 15.87
N GLY A 41 1.39 -4.72 15.13
CA GLY A 41 1.49 -4.65 13.68
C GLY A 41 2.55 -3.59 13.38
N SER A 42 3.63 -4.00 12.71
CA SER A 42 4.61 -3.08 12.18
C SER A 42 3.84 -1.95 11.51
N VAL A 43 4.03 -0.71 11.98
CA VAL A 43 3.55 0.46 11.27
C VAL A 43 4.41 0.52 10.01
N THR A 44 4.07 -0.28 9.01
CA THR A 44 4.81 -0.31 7.75
C THR A 44 4.64 1.06 7.15
N SER A 45 5.72 1.83 7.07
CA SER A 45 5.74 3.04 6.26
C SER A 45 5.34 2.62 4.84
N PRO A 46 4.21 3.10 4.30
CA PRO A 46 3.76 2.66 2.99
C PRO A 46 4.79 3.11 1.95
N SER A 47 5.31 2.15 1.18
CA SER A 47 6.25 2.38 0.09
C SER A 47 5.66 1.91 -1.23
N PHE A 48 6.04 2.54 -2.34
CA PHE A 48 5.64 2.11 -3.68
C PHE A 48 6.80 2.25 -4.67
N ASN A 49 6.83 1.34 -5.63
CA ASN A 49 7.61 1.44 -6.87
C ASN A 49 6.70 0.97 -7.98
N LEU A 50 6.47 1.82 -8.98
CA LEU A 50 5.51 1.52 -10.05
C LEU A 50 5.95 2.14 -11.36
N VAL A 51 5.56 1.49 -12.46
CA VAL A 51 5.71 1.97 -13.83
C VAL A 51 4.31 2.26 -14.36
N MET A 52 4.12 3.44 -14.95
CA MET A 52 2.87 3.83 -15.59
C MET A 52 3.13 4.28 -17.02
N ASP A 53 2.33 3.78 -17.95
CA ASP A 53 2.26 4.36 -19.28
C ASP A 53 1.31 5.55 -19.23
N VAL A 54 1.82 6.72 -19.62
CA VAL A 54 1.12 8.00 -19.55
C VAL A 54 1.10 8.66 -20.92
N GLN A 55 0.01 9.38 -21.21
CA GLN A 55 -0.14 10.16 -22.44
C GLN A 55 -0.33 11.63 -22.09
N PHE A 56 0.60 12.48 -22.52
CA PHE A 56 0.49 13.93 -22.43
C PHE A 56 -0.04 14.54 -23.73
N GLY A 57 -0.57 15.75 -23.65
CA GLY A 57 -1.03 16.51 -24.81
C GLY A 57 -0.35 17.87 -24.90
N VAL A 58 0.43 18.09 -25.95
CA VAL A 58 0.91 19.43 -26.29
C VAL A 58 -0.12 20.13 -27.17
N LYS A 59 -0.88 21.04 -26.56
CA LYS A 59 -1.95 21.78 -27.24
C LYS A 59 -1.39 22.98 -28.00
N ASN A 60 -1.68 23.05 -29.30
CA ASN A 60 -1.42 24.20 -30.13
C ASN A 60 -2.74 24.92 -30.45
N THR A 61 -2.92 26.11 -29.90
CA THR A 61 -4.07 26.97 -30.14
C THR A 61 -3.85 27.96 -31.29
N ASN A 62 -2.70 27.92 -31.96
CA ASN A 62 -2.37 28.81 -33.07
C ASN A 62 -2.84 28.21 -34.40
N PHE A 63 -3.10 29.07 -35.39
CA PHE A 63 -3.50 28.68 -36.76
C PHE A 63 -2.33 28.18 -37.64
N GLY A 64 -1.12 28.10 -37.09
CA GLY A 64 0.07 27.59 -37.77
C GLY A 64 0.66 26.37 -37.06
N HIS A 65 1.61 25.70 -37.70
CA HIS A 65 2.38 24.64 -37.04
C HIS A 65 3.19 25.24 -35.87
N PHE A 66 3.23 24.51 -34.76
CA PHE A 66 4.01 24.89 -33.59
C PHE A 66 5.05 23.80 -33.31
N LYS A 67 6.34 24.17 -33.30
CA LYS A 67 7.43 23.31 -32.84
C LYS A 67 7.64 23.56 -31.34
N TYR A 68 7.63 22.48 -30.56
CA TYR A 68 8.08 22.51 -29.17
C TYR A 68 9.40 21.76 -29.04
N GLY A 69 10.25 22.21 -28.12
CA GLY A 69 11.54 21.58 -27.82
C GLY A 69 11.43 20.46 -26.78
N ASP A 70 12.57 19.88 -26.43
CA ASP A 70 12.64 18.89 -25.34
C ASP A 70 12.24 19.52 -24.00
N GLY A 71 11.56 18.75 -23.17
CA GLY A 71 11.14 19.12 -21.84
C GLY A 71 11.14 17.93 -20.88
N ILE A 72 11.08 18.23 -19.59
CA ILE A 72 10.98 17.24 -18.51
C ILE A 72 9.68 17.51 -17.75
N VAL A 73 8.91 16.45 -17.49
CA VAL A 73 7.75 16.47 -16.62
C VAL A 73 8.14 15.81 -15.31
N GLU A 74 8.14 16.59 -14.22
CA GLU A 74 8.43 16.10 -12.87
C GLU A 74 7.12 15.77 -12.14
N PHE A 75 7.16 14.70 -11.34
CA PHE A 75 6.04 14.25 -10.51
C PHE A 75 6.42 14.40 -9.05
N ASP A 76 5.66 15.23 -8.35
CA ASP A 76 5.89 15.53 -6.94
C ASP A 76 4.75 15.01 -6.08
N TYR A 77 5.11 14.51 -4.90
CA TYR A 77 4.16 14.20 -3.84
C TYR A 77 4.57 14.96 -2.58
N ARG A 78 3.65 15.83 -2.10
CA ARG A 78 3.88 16.70 -0.92
C ARG A 78 5.17 17.53 -1.00
N GLY A 79 5.51 18.00 -2.20
CA GLY A 79 6.71 18.82 -2.43
C GLY A 79 8.01 18.02 -2.58
N THR A 80 7.94 16.69 -2.64
CA THR A 80 9.09 15.83 -2.91
C THR A 80 8.94 15.18 -4.27
N LYS A 81 9.97 15.28 -5.12
CA LYS A 81 10.02 14.60 -6.41
C LYS A 81 10.08 13.09 -6.23
N ILE A 82 9.13 12.39 -6.84
CA ILE A 82 8.99 10.93 -6.81
C ILE A 82 9.21 10.28 -8.18
N GLY A 83 9.37 11.08 -9.23
CA GLY A 83 9.71 10.60 -10.57
C GLY A 83 9.74 11.71 -11.60
N GLN A 84 10.18 11.38 -12.81
CA GLN A 84 10.23 12.29 -13.94
C GLN A 84 10.17 11.53 -15.26
N THR A 85 9.77 12.21 -16.33
CA THR A 85 9.81 11.67 -17.69
C THR A 85 10.11 12.76 -18.72
N ASN A 86 10.63 12.36 -19.87
CA ASN A 86 10.99 13.27 -20.94
C ASN A 86 9.83 13.46 -21.92
N VAL A 87 9.68 14.69 -22.42
CA VAL A 87 8.86 15.04 -23.56
C VAL A 87 9.79 15.52 -24.65
N TYR A 88 10.02 14.69 -25.66
CA TYR A 88 10.95 15.01 -26.75
C TYR A 88 10.35 16.00 -27.74
N GLU A 89 11.22 16.78 -28.39
CA GLU A 89 10.82 17.77 -29.38
C GLU A 89 9.92 17.19 -30.48
N ALA A 90 8.87 17.94 -30.84
CA ALA A 90 8.03 17.59 -31.98
C ALA A 90 7.25 18.80 -32.51
N HIS A 91 6.40 18.52 -33.51
CA HIS A 91 5.51 19.49 -34.12
C HIS A 91 4.04 19.17 -33.81
N ALA A 92 3.30 20.19 -33.37
CA ALA A 92 1.85 20.17 -33.30
C ALA A 92 1.27 20.93 -34.50
N ARG A 93 0.24 20.37 -35.15
CA ARG A 93 -0.45 21.02 -36.28
C ARG A 93 -1.28 22.21 -35.79
N ALA A 94 -1.70 23.07 -36.71
CA ALA A 94 -2.60 24.18 -36.41
C ALA A 94 -3.86 23.69 -35.67
N LEU A 95 -4.26 24.43 -34.62
CA LEU A 95 -5.45 24.16 -33.81
C LEU A 95 -5.61 22.69 -33.37
N SER A 96 -4.51 22.05 -32.97
CA SER A 96 -4.49 20.62 -32.65
C SER A 96 -3.73 20.32 -31.36
N THR A 97 -3.91 19.11 -30.84
CA THR A 97 -3.12 18.59 -29.72
C THR A 97 -2.26 17.44 -30.21
N LYS A 98 -0.94 17.53 -30.00
CA LYS A 98 -0.01 16.41 -30.23
C LYS A 98 0.01 15.53 -28.99
N LYS A 99 -0.29 14.24 -29.17
CA LYS A 99 -0.16 13.23 -28.11
C LYS A 99 1.30 12.80 -27.95
N VAL A 100 1.72 12.64 -26.70
CA VAL A 100 3.06 12.21 -26.31
C VAL A 100 2.89 11.03 -25.36
N ASP A 101 3.20 9.83 -25.83
CA ASP A 101 3.17 8.60 -25.05
C ASP A 101 4.53 8.36 -24.42
N THR A 102 4.58 8.12 -23.11
CA THR A 102 5.83 7.81 -22.41
C THR A 102 5.57 6.89 -21.23
N SER A 103 6.63 6.20 -20.78
CA SER A 103 6.60 5.38 -19.58
C SER A 103 7.24 6.16 -18.42
N LEU A 104 6.58 6.16 -17.27
CA LEU A 104 6.95 6.90 -16.08
C LEU A 104 7.23 5.93 -14.95
N TYR A 105 8.43 6.02 -14.40
CA TYR A 105 8.80 5.33 -13.17
C TYR A 105 8.55 6.25 -11.97
N LEU A 106 7.76 5.78 -11.00
CA LEU A 106 7.52 6.47 -9.74
C LEU A 106 8.03 5.63 -8.57
N SER A 107 8.67 6.28 -7.61
CA SER A 107 9.21 5.65 -6.41
C SER A 107 8.99 6.51 -5.17
N SER A 108 8.66 5.86 -4.05
CA SER A 108 8.60 6.49 -2.74
C SER A 108 9.96 6.62 -2.04
N ASN A 109 11.06 6.24 -2.68
CA ASN A 109 12.39 6.22 -2.04
C ASN A 109 12.84 7.59 -1.54
N GLU A 110 12.43 8.66 -2.23
CA GLU A 110 12.74 10.04 -1.86
C GLU A 110 11.81 10.57 -0.74
N LEU A 111 10.71 9.86 -0.43
CA LEU A 111 9.77 10.26 0.61
C LEU A 111 10.34 9.90 1.99
N LYS A 112 10.49 10.92 2.85
CA LYS A 112 10.86 10.68 4.25
C LYS A 112 9.67 10.15 5.02
N GLY A 113 9.80 8.96 5.60
CA GLY A 113 8.85 8.44 6.58
C GLY A 113 8.93 9.27 7.85
N ASN A 114 7.79 9.70 8.39
CA ASN A 114 7.74 10.25 9.74
C ASN A 114 7.98 9.08 10.70
N SER A 115 9.15 9.03 11.34
CA SER A 115 9.46 8.08 12.41
C SER A 115 8.80 8.47 13.73
#